data_AF-A0A1R2B944-F1
#
_entry.id   AF-A0A1R2B944-F1
#
_cell.length_a   1.000
_cell.length_b   1.000
_cell.length_c   1.000
_cell.angle_alpha   90.00
_cell.angle_beta   90.00
_cell.angle_gamma   90.00
#
_symmetry.space_group_name_H-M   'P 1'
#
loop_
_entity.id
_entity.type
_entity.pdbx_description
1 polymer ?
#
loop_
_entity_poly.entity_id
_entity_poly.type
_entity_poly.pdbx_seq_one_letter_code
_entity_poly.pdbx_strand_id
1 'polypeptide(L)'
;MAKSKKIYTIAQALDYVENKFSRAARMPLLIGYRSSDTSKSFKSLISLCNSMSIVFLQYDMHKEAFLMLQKAVHVDSELGKFGNSEDILWQGRLVTYNSLALLFHKLGRYKDSLKLLLQAENFLINLTESRIIPHVDIEISVNMLIFITLWKVKRYKEAHVYLERSAKIINYIVTGIKVSHISKVSSKNLYGIIVMALAAMKCVLENNPKSAIKMCKNAVKQLDGNNVLSRPLIFDLIQHIKDHGETLYNFPKVSQVDYRPGLFQIFDSTSSTDEFSNFRIQNTGDWLVTDKYEKVLFITTFVPLISPRTPWIDTLELERAQLRKYLSVSEENEEIIGKKAKTVMKRTAYRAEGTPKRWVSKSSEYNYTPNRKISYIIP
;
A
#
# COMPACT_ATOMS: atom_id res chain seq x y z
N MET A 1 -23.90 -27.24 8.76
CA MET A 1 -24.02 -25.94 9.47
C MET A 1 -22.67 -25.25 9.44
N ALA A 2 -22.54 -24.10 8.77
CA ALA A 2 -21.29 -23.33 8.77
C ALA A 2 -21.06 -22.73 10.16
N LYS A 3 -19.95 -23.05 10.82
CA LYS A 3 -19.58 -22.41 12.09
C LYS A 3 -19.42 -20.91 11.83
N SER A 4 -20.18 -20.07 12.53
CA SER A 4 -20.04 -18.61 12.44
C SER A 4 -18.60 -18.23 12.77
N LYS A 5 -17.92 -17.52 11.87
CA LYS A 5 -16.54 -17.06 12.12
C LYS A 5 -16.56 -16.12 13.33
N LYS A 6 -15.68 -16.36 14.30
CA LYS A 6 -15.50 -15.48 15.46
C LYS A 6 -15.00 -14.12 14.99
N ILE A 7 -15.69 -13.04 15.38
CA ILE A 7 -15.28 -11.66 15.15
C ILE A 7 -14.38 -11.23 16.32
N TYR A 8 -13.29 -10.55 16.02
CA TYR A 8 -12.27 -10.08 16.96
C TYR A 8 -12.28 -8.55 17.03
N THR A 9 -11.98 -8.01 18.21
CA THR A 9 -11.54 -6.61 18.30
C THR A 9 -10.10 -6.47 17.83
N ILE A 10 -9.64 -5.24 17.56
CA ILE A 10 -8.25 -4.97 17.17
C ILE A 10 -7.30 -5.49 18.26
N ALA A 11 -7.59 -5.19 19.53
CA ALA A 11 -6.80 -5.66 20.67
C ALA A 11 -6.77 -7.19 20.77
N GLN A 12 -7.92 -7.86 20.60
CA GLN A 12 -7.99 -9.33 20.62
C GLN A 12 -7.23 -9.96 19.45
N ALA A 13 -7.25 -9.34 18.28
CA ALA A 13 -6.52 -9.84 17.12
C ALA A 13 -5.00 -9.68 17.30
N LEU A 14 -4.55 -8.58 17.89
CA LEU A 14 -3.14 -8.36 18.25
C LEU A 14 -2.67 -9.35 19.32
N ASP A 15 -3.47 -9.56 20.37
CA ASP A 15 -3.20 -10.56 21.41
C ASP A 15 -3.18 -11.99 20.85
N TYR A 16 -4.07 -12.31 19.90
CA TYR A 16 -4.05 -13.59 19.20
C TYR A 16 -2.73 -13.83 18.45
N VAL A 17 -2.22 -12.79 17.74
CA VAL A 17 -0.91 -12.87 17.07
C VAL A 17 0.21 -13.01 18.09
N GLU A 18 0.18 -12.26 19.19
CA GLU A 18 1.20 -12.32 20.25
C GLU A 18 1.27 -13.71 20.89
N ASN A 19 0.13 -14.29 21.21
CA ASN A 19 0.05 -15.65 21.73
C ASN A 19 0.62 -16.69 20.76
N LYS A 20 0.37 -16.52 19.45
CA LYS A 20 0.96 -17.39 18.41
C LYS A 20 2.46 -17.19 18.28
N PHE A 21 2.93 -15.95 18.35
CA PHE A 21 4.34 -15.59 18.31
C PHE A 21 5.11 -16.19 19.48
N SER A 22 4.62 -16.00 20.71
CA SER A 22 5.18 -16.60 21.92
C SER A 22 5.25 -18.12 21.87
N ARG A 23 4.25 -18.78 21.28
CA ARG A 23 4.26 -20.24 21.08
C ARG A 23 5.29 -20.66 20.03
N ALA A 24 5.36 -19.97 18.91
CA ALA A 24 6.32 -20.27 17.84
C ALA A 24 7.76 -20.14 18.33
N ALA A 25 8.08 -19.11 19.13
CA ALA A 25 9.40 -18.92 19.72
C ALA A 25 9.86 -20.08 20.61
N ARG A 26 8.93 -20.81 21.25
CA ARG A 26 9.23 -21.98 22.11
C ARG A 26 9.32 -23.28 21.33
N MET A 27 8.82 -23.36 20.10
CA MET A 27 8.77 -24.62 19.34
C MET A 27 10.13 -25.25 19.07
N PRO A 28 11.20 -24.49 18.71
CA PRO A 28 12.51 -25.09 18.51
C PRO A 28 13.04 -25.82 19.76
N LEU A 29 12.71 -25.32 20.96
CA LEU A 29 13.09 -25.92 22.24
C LEU A 29 12.28 -27.19 22.57
N LEU A 30 11.02 -27.25 22.14
CA LEU A 30 10.10 -28.34 22.49
C LEU A 30 10.18 -29.53 21.53
N ILE A 31 10.33 -29.27 20.22
CA ILE A 31 10.22 -30.30 19.16
C ILE A 31 11.53 -30.41 18.36
N GLY A 32 12.49 -29.52 18.60
CA GLY A 32 13.81 -29.52 17.97
C GLY A 32 13.95 -28.50 16.83
N TYR A 33 15.20 -28.08 16.63
CA TYR A 33 15.63 -26.97 15.77
C TYR A 33 15.53 -27.22 14.26
N ARG A 34 15.12 -28.41 13.81
CA ARG A 34 14.91 -28.76 12.39
C ARG A 34 13.65 -29.58 12.15
N SER A 35 12.71 -29.55 13.10
CA SER A 35 11.43 -30.22 12.91
C SER A 35 10.63 -29.52 11.81
N SER A 36 10.04 -30.31 10.90
CA SER A 36 9.14 -29.79 9.88
C SER A 36 7.96 -29.00 10.48
N ASP A 37 7.57 -29.31 11.71
CA ASP A 37 6.48 -28.62 12.40
C ASP A 37 6.89 -27.25 12.94
N THR A 38 8.17 -27.08 13.30
CA THR A 38 8.74 -25.77 13.64
C THR A 38 8.69 -24.86 12.42
N SER A 39 9.17 -25.32 11.25
CA SER A 39 9.10 -24.56 10.00
C SER A 39 7.67 -24.23 9.58
N LYS A 40 6.73 -25.20 9.66
CA LYS A 40 5.30 -24.95 9.37
C LYS A 40 4.70 -23.89 10.29
N SER A 41 5.06 -23.90 11.58
CA SER A 41 4.58 -22.93 12.56
C SER A 41 5.08 -21.52 12.23
N PHE A 42 6.36 -21.38 11.91
CA PHE A 42 6.93 -20.10 11.46
C PHE A 42 6.29 -19.59 10.17
N LYS A 43 6.18 -20.44 9.14
CA LYS A 43 5.48 -20.10 7.88
C LYS A 43 4.05 -19.64 8.13
N SER A 44 3.31 -20.36 8.97
CA SER A 44 1.93 -19.99 9.32
C SER A 44 1.85 -18.65 10.07
N LEU A 45 2.81 -18.36 10.93
CA LEU A 45 2.86 -17.10 11.68
C LEU A 45 3.25 -15.92 10.77
N ILE A 46 4.21 -16.10 9.86
CA ILE A 46 4.58 -15.09 8.85
C ILE A 46 3.36 -14.77 7.97
N SER A 47 2.66 -15.79 7.45
CA SER A 47 1.43 -15.59 6.67
C SER A 47 0.36 -14.83 7.45
N LEU A 48 0.18 -15.11 8.74
CA LEU A 48 -0.77 -14.42 9.61
C LEU A 48 -0.38 -12.95 9.79
N CYS A 49 0.88 -12.67 10.14
CA CYS A 49 1.38 -11.31 10.32
C CYS A 49 1.26 -10.49 9.03
N ASN A 50 1.62 -11.07 7.88
CA ASN A 50 1.46 -10.43 6.57
C ASN A 50 0.00 -10.11 6.28
N SER A 51 -0.91 -11.06 6.50
CA SER A 51 -2.34 -10.84 6.26
C SER A 51 -2.92 -9.76 7.17
N MET A 52 -2.58 -9.77 8.46
CA MET A 52 -2.97 -8.73 9.42
C MET A 52 -2.40 -7.37 9.03
N SER A 53 -1.15 -7.31 8.56
CA SER A 53 -0.54 -6.06 8.11
C SER A 53 -1.26 -5.47 6.90
N ILE A 54 -1.71 -6.31 5.95
CA ILE A 54 -2.49 -5.88 4.79
C ILE A 54 -3.83 -5.31 5.29
N VAL A 55 -4.52 -5.98 6.20
CA VAL A 55 -5.76 -5.46 6.80
C VAL A 55 -5.52 -4.08 7.43
N PHE A 56 -4.48 -3.91 8.24
CA PHE A 56 -4.18 -2.60 8.85
C PHE A 56 -3.80 -1.53 7.83
N LEU A 57 -3.04 -1.88 6.77
CA LEU A 57 -2.70 -0.96 5.68
C LEU A 57 -3.92 -0.49 4.90
N GLN A 58 -4.97 -1.31 4.80
CA GLN A 58 -6.23 -0.92 4.16
C GLN A 58 -6.91 0.26 4.86
N TYR A 59 -6.74 0.37 6.18
CA TYR A 59 -7.32 1.42 7.03
C TYR A 59 -6.28 2.47 7.46
N ASP A 60 -5.14 2.55 6.76
CA ASP A 60 -4.03 3.49 7.04
C ASP A 60 -3.50 3.44 8.50
N MET A 61 -3.66 2.27 9.14
CA MET A 61 -3.16 1.94 10.47
C MET A 61 -1.68 1.51 10.38
N HIS A 62 -0.83 2.47 10.01
CA HIS A 62 0.59 2.23 9.71
C HIS A 62 1.40 1.68 10.89
N LYS A 63 1.10 2.09 12.13
CA LYS A 63 1.83 1.66 13.34
C LYS A 63 1.60 0.16 13.60
N GLU A 64 0.34 -0.26 13.56
CA GLU A 64 -0.08 -1.65 13.75
C GLU A 64 0.41 -2.53 12.59
N ALA A 65 0.32 -2.04 11.34
CA ALA A 65 0.88 -2.74 10.19
C ALA A 65 2.39 -2.97 10.33
N PHE A 66 3.14 -1.94 10.74
CA PHE A 66 4.58 -2.05 10.96
C PHE A 66 4.91 -3.06 12.06
N LEU A 67 4.19 -3.02 13.18
CA LEU A 67 4.37 -3.98 14.28
C LEU A 67 4.18 -5.43 13.81
N MET A 68 3.17 -5.70 12.98
CA MET A 68 2.97 -7.04 12.41
C MET A 68 4.12 -7.44 11.48
N LEU A 69 4.58 -6.53 10.63
CA LEU A 69 5.67 -6.79 9.70
C LEU A 69 7.01 -6.99 10.41
N GLN A 70 7.27 -6.27 11.50
CA GLN A 70 8.47 -6.48 12.33
C GLN A 70 8.48 -7.90 12.92
N LYS A 71 7.33 -8.38 13.41
CA LYS A 71 7.20 -9.78 13.87
C LYS A 71 7.40 -10.77 12.72
N ALA A 72 6.87 -10.50 11.53
CA ALA A 72 7.07 -11.34 10.36
C ALA A 72 8.56 -11.44 9.98
N VAL A 73 9.30 -10.33 9.97
CA VAL A 73 10.75 -10.29 9.71
C VAL A 73 11.53 -11.06 10.77
N HIS A 74 11.19 -10.89 12.04
CA HIS A 74 11.84 -11.63 13.12
C HIS A 74 11.65 -13.14 12.94
N VAL A 75 10.42 -13.59 12.71
CA VAL A 75 10.11 -15.01 12.51
C VAL A 75 10.75 -15.54 11.22
N ASP A 76 10.88 -14.71 10.18
CA ASP A 76 11.59 -15.08 8.96
C ASP A 76 13.09 -15.32 9.19
N SER A 77 13.72 -14.53 10.06
CA SER A 77 15.11 -14.76 10.48
C SER A 77 15.24 -16.11 11.19
N GLU A 78 14.31 -16.43 12.10
CA GLU A 78 14.29 -17.72 12.80
C GLU A 78 14.00 -18.89 11.84
N LEU A 79 13.13 -18.70 10.85
CA LEU A 79 12.91 -19.67 9.77
C LEU A 79 14.19 -19.91 8.95
N GLY A 80 14.99 -18.87 8.70
CA GLY A 80 16.27 -19.01 8.03
C GLY A 80 17.32 -19.78 8.84
N LYS A 81 17.27 -19.67 10.18
CA LYS A 81 18.19 -20.38 11.10
C LYS A 81 17.82 -21.84 11.30
N PHE A 82 16.52 -22.12 11.42
CA PHE A 82 15.99 -23.43 11.83
C PHE A 82 15.36 -24.23 10.69
N GLY A 83 15.06 -23.57 9.56
CA GLY A 83 14.49 -24.20 8.38
C GLY A 83 15.51 -24.94 7.52
N ASN A 84 15.00 -25.70 6.56
CA ASN A 84 15.78 -26.34 5.51
C ASN A 84 15.98 -25.40 4.29
N SER A 85 16.67 -25.87 3.25
CA SER A 85 16.89 -25.10 2.02
C SER A 85 15.58 -24.68 1.32
N GLU A 86 14.55 -25.53 1.34
CA GLU A 86 13.23 -25.22 0.77
C GLU A 86 12.48 -24.15 1.58
N ASP A 87 12.67 -24.12 2.90
CA ASP A 87 12.10 -23.11 3.79
C ASP A 87 12.69 -21.73 3.49
N ILE A 88 14.00 -21.66 3.19
CA ILE A 88 14.69 -20.42 2.83
C ILE A 88 14.14 -19.87 1.50
N LEU A 89 13.81 -20.75 0.55
CA LEU A 89 13.23 -20.42 -0.75
C LEU A 89 11.69 -20.36 -0.73
N TRP A 90 11.07 -20.26 0.45
CA TRP A 90 9.62 -20.17 0.53
C TRP A 90 9.13 -18.80 0.03
N GLN A 91 8.34 -18.81 -1.05
CA GLN A 91 7.81 -17.59 -1.68
C GLN A 91 6.96 -16.69 -0.77
N GLY A 92 6.45 -17.18 0.37
CA GLY A 92 5.69 -16.37 1.32
C GLY A 92 6.48 -15.19 1.89
N ARG A 93 7.81 -15.26 1.88
CA ARG A 93 8.74 -14.19 2.28
C ARG A 93 8.59 -12.93 1.42
N LEU A 94 8.25 -13.09 0.14
CA LEU A 94 8.00 -11.98 -0.79
C LEU A 94 6.84 -11.10 -0.35
N VAL A 95 5.82 -11.69 0.29
CA VAL A 95 4.67 -10.92 0.80
C VAL A 95 5.10 -9.98 1.93
N THR A 96 6.06 -10.40 2.76
CA THR A 96 6.64 -9.56 3.82
C THR A 96 7.38 -8.37 3.21
N TYR A 97 8.27 -8.61 2.24
CA TYR A 97 9.00 -7.54 1.56
C TYR A 97 8.06 -6.56 0.84
N ASN A 98 7.06 -7.07 0.13
CA ASN A 98 6.09 -6.24 -0.58
C ASN A 98 5.24 -5.39 0.36
N SER A 99 4.82 -5.96 1.48
CA SER A 99 3.99 -5.24 2.46
C SER A 99 4.80 -4.15 3.20
N LEU A 100 6.07 -4.41 3.52
CA LEU A 100 6.99 -3.40 4.06
C LEU A 100 7.29 -2.30 3.04
N ALA A 101 7.54 -2.68 1.78
CA ALA A 101 7.77 -1.71 0.71
C ALA A 101 6.55 -0.81 0.51
N LEU A 102 5.34 -1.39 0.50
CA LEU A 102 4.10 -0.63 0.40
C LEU A 102 3.91 0.33 1.58
N LEU A 103 4.22 -0.12 2.79
CA LEU A 103 4.19 0.75 3.98
C LEU A 103 5.13 1.95 3.82
N PHE A 104 6.38 1.72 3.42
CA PHE A 104 7.33 2.82 3.18
C PHE A 104 6.93 3.71 2.01
N HIS A 105 6.33 3.15 0.96
CA HIS A 105 5.75 3.93 -0.14
C HIS A 105 4.64 4.86 0.36
N LYS A 106 3.69 4.35 1.16
CA LYS A 106 2.62 5.15 1.78
C LYS A 106 3.13 6.24 2.73
N LEU A 107 4.29 6.01 3.34
CA LEU A 107 4.96 7.00 4.20
C LEU A 107 5.84 7.99 3.40
N GLY A 108 5.86 7.91 2.07
CA GLY A 108 6.69 8.78 1.21
C GLY A 108 8.19 8.43 1.21
N ARG A 109 8.60 7.33 1.87
CA ARG A 109 9.97 6.84 1.91
C ARG A 109 10.27 5.98 0.69
N TYR A 110 10.16 6.57 -0.51
CA TYR A 110 10.28 5.85 -1.78
C TYR A 110 11.65 5.18 -1.98
N LYS A 111 12.72 5.77 -1.45
CA LYS A 111 14.07 5.17 -1.53
C LYS A 111 14.16 3.86 -0.73
N ASP A 112 13.57 3.83 0.45
CA ASP A 112 13.58 2.63 1.30
C ASP A 112 12.62 1.56 0.78
N SER A 113 11.46 1.98 0.27
CA SER A 113 10.55 1.11 -0.50
C SER A 113 11.29 0.44 -1.66
N LEU A 114 11.99 1.22 -2.49
CA LEU A 114 12.71 0.69 -3.66
C LEU A 114 13.79 -0.33 -3.28
N LYS A 115 14.52 -0.10 -2.18
CA LYS A 115 15.53 -1.07 -1.69
C LYS A 115 14.90 -2.43 -1.37
N LEU A 116 13.78 -2.44 -0.66
CA LEU A 116 13.05 -3.67 -0.34
C LEU A 116 12.53 -4.36 -1.60
N LEU A 117 12.06 -3.59 -2.58
CA LEU A 117 11.53 -4.15 -3.81
C LEU A 117 12.61 -4.77 -4.70
N LEU A 118 13.80 -4.18 -4.76
CA LEU A 118 14.93 -4.78 -5.47
C LEU A 118 15.38 -6.09 -4.80
N GLN A 119 15.27 -6.19 -3.48
CA GLN A 119 15.50 -7.47 -2.78
C GLN A 119 14.41 -8.50 -3.10
N ALA A 120 13.14 -8.08 -3.18
CA ALA A 120 12.05 -8.94 -3.59
C ALA A 120 12.23 -9.44 -5.04
N GLU A 121 12.69 -8.57 -5.95
CA GLU A 121 13.02 -8.97 -7.32
C GLU A 121 14.19 -9.97 -7.36
N ASN A 122 15.28 -9.71 -6.65
CA ASN A 122 16.40 -10.66 -6.57
C ASN A 122 15.95 -12.01 -6.01
N PHE A 123 15.05 -12.00 -5.02
CA PHE A 123 14.48 -13.23 -4.48
C PHE A 123 13.62 -13.97 -5.52
N LEU A 124 12.81 -13.27 -6.32
CA LEU A 124 12.08 -13.88 -7.45
C LEU A 124 13.01 -14.52 -8.50
N ILE A 125 14.15 -13.88 -8.79
CA ILE A 125 15.18 -14.44 -9.69
C ILE A 125 15.74 -15.74 -9.08
N ASN A 126 16.13 -15.71 -7.81
CA ASN A 126 16.64 -16.89 -7.10
C ASN A 126 15.63 -18.06 -7.08
N LEU A 127 14.33 -17.77 -6.93
CA LEU A 127 13.28 -18.80 -7.02
C LEU A 127 13.28 -19.45 -8.40
N THR A 128 13.29 -18.63 -9.46
CA THR A 128 13.31 -19.10 -10.85
C THR A 128 14.56 -19.93 -11.16
N GLU A 129 15.74 -19.48 -10.74
CA GLU A 129 17.00 -20.21 -10.89
C GLU A 129 16.98 -21.55 -10.14
N SER A 130 16.33 -21.59 -8.98
CA SER A 130 16.10 -22.80 -8.19
C SER A 130 14.96 -23.68 -8.75
N ARG A 131 14.43 -23.36 -9.93
CA ARG A 131 13.31 -24.06 -10.61
C ARG A 131 11.99 -24.04 -9.84
N ILE A 132 11.82 -23.09 -8.91
CA ILE A 132 10.58 -22.86 -8.20
C ILE A 132 9.79 -21.81 -8.98
N ILE A 133 8.60 -22.18 -9.46
CA ILE A 133 7.72 -21.27 -10.19
C ILE A 133 7.04 -20.35 -9.17
N PRO A 134 7.32 -19.04 -9.17
CA PRO A 134 6.67 -18.11 -8.25
C PRO A 134 5.18 -17.98 -8.59
N HIS A 135 4.38 -17.77 -7.56
CA HIS A 135 2.96 -17.52 -7.72
C HIS A 135 2.74 -16.19 -8.44
N VAL A 136 1.84 -16.21 -9.43
CA VAL A 136 1.65 -15.13 -10.40
C VAL A 136 1.16 -13.84 -9.72
N ASP A 137 0.34 -13.99 -8.67
CA ASP A 137 -0.21 -12.88 -7.89
C ASP A 137 0.89 -12.15 -7.09
N ILE A 138 1.89 -12.89 -6.62
CA ILE A 138 3.05 -12.31 -5.93
C ILE A 138 3.90 -11.58 -6.96
N GLU A 139 4.20 -12.22 -8.09
CA GLU A 139 5.00 -11.65 -9.18
C GLU A 139 4.42 -10.32 -9.69
N ILE A 140 3.11 -10.26 -9.96
CA ILE A 140 2.46 -9.02 -10.40
C ILE A 140 2.45 -7.96 -9.30
N SER A 141 2.30 -8.34 -8.02
CA SER A 141 2.35 -7.39 -6.90
C SER A 141 3.73 -6.74 -6.76
N VAL A 142 4.82 -7.50 -6.90
CA VAL A 142 6.20 -6.99 -6.88
C VAL A 142 6.40 -6.00 -8.03
N ASN A 143 6.10 -6.43 -9.27
CA ASN A 143 6.32 -5.61 -10.46
C ASN A 143 5.52 -4.30 -10.43
N MET A 144 4.26 -4.35 -10.03
CA MET A 144 3.41 -3.15 -9.95
C MET A 144 3.88 -2.20 -8.84
N LEU A 145 4.36 -2.72 -7.70
CA LEU A 145 4.86 -1.88 -6.62
C LEU A 145 6.21 -1.24 -6.99
N ILE A 146 7.09 -1.95 -7.71
CA ILE A 146 8.30 -1.38 -8.31
C ILE A 146 7.94 -0.25 -9.27
N PHE A 147 6.98 -0.50 -10.17
CA PHE A 147 6.51 0.51 -11.12
C PHE A 147 6.07 1.80 -10.42
N ILE A 148 5.16 1.73 -9.43
CA ILE A 148 4.67 2.96 -8.76
C ILE A 148 5.77 3.65 -7.97
N THR A 149 6.70 2.91 -7.38
CA THR A 149 7.81 3.50 -6.62
C THR A 149 8.79 4.20 -7.55
N LEU A 150 9.16 3.57 -8.68
CA LEU A 150 10.02 4.19 -9.69
C LEU A 150 9.36 5.39 -10.37
N TRP A 151 8.03 5.35 -10.56
CA TRP A 151 7.25 6.49 -11.05
C TRP A 151 7.38 7.70 -10.13
N LYS A 152 7.20 7.51 -8.81
CA LYS A 152 7.36 8.57 -7.81
C LYS A 152 8.78 9.14 -7.77
N VAL A 153 9.78 8.30 -8.02
CA VAL A 153 11.21 8.71 -8.12
C VAL A 153 11.56 9.25 -9.52
N LYS A 154 10.60 9.32 -10.46
CA LYS A 154 10.76 9.82 -11.83
C LYS A 154 11.75 9.01 -12.69
N ARG A 155 11.94 7.73 -12.40
CA ARG A 155 12.76 6.78 -13.19
C ARG A 155 11.89 6.06 -14.23
N TYR A 156 11.31 6.83 -15.15
CA TYR A 156 10.26 6.35 -16.06
C TYR A 156 10.69 5.21 -16.99
N LYS A 157 11.92 5.25 -17.52
CA LYS A 157 12.45 4.20 -18.41
C LYS A 157 12.51 2.83 -17.73
N GLU A 158 12.97 2.81 -16.49
CA GLU A 158 13.05 1.57 -15.71
C GLU A 158 11.65 1.11 -15.29
N ALA A 159 10.80 2.04 -14.84
CA ALA A 159 9.42 1.75 -14.47
C ALA A 159 8.64 1.09 -15.63
N HIS A 160 8.90 1.51 -16.88
CA HIS A 160 8.26 0.95 -18.07
C HIS A 160 8.51 -0.57 -18.21
N VAL A 161 9.71 -1.06 -17.91
CA VAL A 161 10.06 -2.49 -18.01
C VAL A 161 9.18 -3.34 -17.09
N TYR A 162 9.00 -2.91 -15.83
CA TYR A 162 8.17 -3.62 -14.85
C TYR A 162 6.68 -3.55 -15.20
N LEU A 163 6.26 -2.44 -15.81
CA LEU A 163 4.89 -2.28 -16.28
C LEU A 163 4.58 -3.22 -17.45
N GLU A 164 5.50 -3.38 -18.41
CA GLU A 164 5.34 -4.34 -19.51
C GLU A 164 5.31 -5.79 -19.01
N ARG A 165 6.16 -6.14 -18.03
CA ARG A 165 6.10 -7.46 -17.36
C ARG A 165 4.73 -7.69 -16.72
N SER A 166 4.21 -6.70 -15.99
CA SER A 166 2.88 -6.76 -15.37
C SER A 166 1.77 -6.91 -16.41
N ALA A 167 1.85 -6.20 -17.54
CA ALA A 167 0.91 -6.30 -18.65
C ALA A 167 0.89 -7.71 -19.27
N LYS A 168 2.06 -8.35 -19.41
CA LYS A 168 2.15 -9.74 -19.89
C LYS A 168 1.51 -10.71 -18.89
N ILE A 169 1.81 -10.57 -17.60
CA ILE A 169 1.25 -11.45 -16.56
C ILE A 169 -0.27 -11.31 -16.49
N ILE A 170 -0.84 -10.10 -16.47
CA ILE A 170 -2.28 -9.92 -16.40
C ILE A 170 -2.98 -10.48 -17.65
N ASN A 171 -2.37 -10.38 -18.83
CA ASN A 171 -2.90 -10.99 -20.03
C ASN A 171 -2.95 -12.52 -19.90
N TYR A 172 -1.91 -13.17 -19.35
CA TYR A 172 -1.93 -14.61 -19.09
C TYR A 172 -2.98 -15.03 -18.06
N ILE A 173 -3.26 -14.19 -17.07
CA ILE A 173 -4.33 -14.44 -16.09
C ILE A 173 -5.70 -14.32 -16.76
N VAL A 174 -5.93 -13.28 -17.55
CA VAL A 174 -7.21 -13.03 -18.23
C VAL A 174 -7.52 -14.09 -19.29
N THR A 175 -6.51 -14.59 -20.01
CA THR A 175 -6.67 -15.68 -20.99
C THR A 175 -6.77 -17.07 -20.34
N GLY A 176 -6.56 -17.18 -19.02
CA GLY A 176 -6.62 -18.45 -18.29
C GLY A 176 -5.40 -19.35 -18.49
N ILE A 177 -4.30 -18.84 -19.07
CA ILE A 177 -3.03 -19.57 -19.21
C ILE A 177 -2.37 -19.77 -17.84
N LYS A 178 -2.46 -18.77 -16.97
CA LYS A 178 -1.90 -18.79 -15.61
C LYS A 178 -3.02 -18.79 -14.56
N VAL A 179 -2.94 -19.70 -13.59
CA VAL A 179 -3.87 -19.76 -12.44
C VAL A 179 -3.53 -18.64 -11.46
N SER A 180 -4.57 -17.95 -10.98
CA SER A 180 -4.50 -16.79 -10.08
C SER A 180 -5.64 -16.82 -9.08
N HIS A 181 -5.44 -16.26 -7.88
CA HIS A 181 -6.50 -16.05 -6.90
C HIS A 181 -7.21 -14.70 -7.10
N ILE A 182 -6.76 -13.89 -8.05
CA ILE A 182 -7.37 -12.59 -8.37
C ILE A 182 -8.74 -12.83 -9.01
N SER A 183 -9.78 -12.24 -8.42
CA SER A 183 -11.15 -12.34 -8.95
C SER A 183 -11.25 -11.73 -10.36
N LYS A 184 -12.22 -12.17 -11.17
CA LYS A 184 -12.44 -11.61 -12.52
C LYS A 184 -12.61 -10.08 -12.52
N VAL A 185 -13.29 -9.54 -11.51
CA VAL A 185 -13.48 -8.08 -11.35
C VAL A 185 -12.15 -7.40 -10.99
N SER A 186 -11.38 -8.00 -10.07
CA SER A 186 -10.06 -7.50 -9.69
C SER A 186 -9.08 -7.54 -10.86
N SER A 187 -9.10 -8.58 -11.71
CA SER A 187 -8.27 -8.67 -12.90
C SER A 187 -8.59 -7.58 -13.92
N LYS A 188 -9.88 -7.26 -14.12
CA LYS A 188 -10.31 -6.11 -14.94
C LYS A 188 -9.84 -4.78 -14.37
N ASN A 189 -9.94 -4.61 -13.05
CA ASN A 189 -9.45 -3.40 -12.38
C ASN A 189 -7.93 -3.25 -12.53
N LEU A 190 -7.18 -4.33 -12.32
CA LEU A 190 -5.73 -4.37 -12.47
C LEU A 190 -5.30 -4.09 -13.91
N TYR A 191 -5.97 -4.71 -14.89
CA TYR A 191 -5.78 -4.43 -16.30
C TYR A 191 -6.00 -2.93 -16.61
N GLY A 192 -7.09 -2.34 -16.11
CA GLY A 192 -7.39 -0.93 -16.34
C GLY A 192 -6.31 0.01 -15.81
N ILE A 193 -5.81 -0.20 -14.59
CA ILE A 193 -4.72 0.63 -14.04
C ILE A 193 -3.38 0.42 -14.76
N ILE A 194 -3.11 -0.80 -15.25
CA ILE A 194 -1.93 -1.07 -16.09
C ILE A 194 -2.04 -0.32 -17.41
N VAL A 195 -3.21 -0.31 -18.06
CA VAL A 195 -3.41 0.45 -19.30
C VAL A 195 -3.28 1.96 -19.06
N MET A 196 -3.83 2.47 -17.95
CA MET A 196 -3.63 3.87 -17.56
C MET A 196 -2.15 4.22 -17.46
N ALA A 197 -1.38 3.38 -16.78
CA ALA A 197 0.05 3.56 -16.62
C ALA A 197 0.80 3.48 -17.96
N LEU A 198 0.41 2.58 -18.86
CA LEU A 198 1.01 2.47 -20.19
C LEU A 198 0.72 3.70 -21.05
N ALA A 199 -0.52 4.20 -21.00
CA ALA A 199 -0.90 5.43 -21.68
C ALA A 199 -0.13 6.64 -21.12
N ALA A 200 0.05 6.72 -19.80
CA ALA A 200 0.87 7.75 -19.18
C ALA A 200 2.35 7.66 -19.61
N MET A 201 2.91 6.44 -19.70
CA MET A 201 4.25 6.22 -20.24
C MET A 201 4.39 6.70 -21.69
N LYS A 202 3.37 6.50 -22.53
CA LYS A 202 3.37 7.04 -23.90
C LYS A 202 3.37 8.57 -23.94
N CYS A 203 2.66 9.22 -23.03
CA CYS A 203 2.72 10.68 -22.92
C CYS A 203 4.12 11.14 -22.50
N VAL A 204 4.69 10.51 -21.47
CA VAL A 204 5.95 10.96 -20.86
C VAL A 204 7.19 10.60 -21.70
N LEU A 205 7.24 9.41 -22.29
CA LEU A 205 8.42 8.90 -23.02
C LEU A 205 8.33 9.13 -24.53
N GLU A 206 7.16 8.94 -25.15
CA GLU A 206 6.99 9.03 -26.61
C GLU A 206 6.43 10.39 -27.07
N ASN A 207 6.02 11.25 -26.13
CA ASN A 207 5.32 12.51 -26.42
C ASN A 207 4.10 12.32 -27.35
N ASN A 208 3.35 11.23 -27.16
CA ASN A 208 2.23 10.87 -28.04
C ASN A 208 0.89 10.79 -27.30
N PRO A 209 0.29 11.94 -26.94
CA PRO A 209 -0.97 11.98 -26.18
C PRO A 209 -2.16 11.42 -26.98
N LYS A 210 -2.15 11.56 -28.31
CA LYS A 210 -3.22 11.01 -29.17
C LYS A 210 -3.26 9.48 -29.11
N SER A 211 -2.09 8.84 -29.17
CA SER A 211 -1.95 7.38 -29.04
C SER A 211 -2.36 6.90 -27.64
N ALA A 212 -1.96 7.63 -26.59
CA ALA A 212 -2.36 7.35 -25.22
C ALA A 212 -3.89 7.41 -25.02
N ILE A 213 -4.55 8.46 -25.52
CA ILE A 213 -6.02 8.58 -25.45
C ILE A 213 -6.71 7.44 -26.22
N LYS A 214 -6.21 7.08 -27.41
CA LYS A 214 -6.76 5.95 -28.19
C LYS A 214 -6.66 4.63 -27.41
N MET A 215 -5.53 4.38 -26.77
CA MET A 215 -5.31 3.21 -25.91
C MET A 215 -6.31 3.15 -24.75
N CYS A 216 -6.47 4.26 -24.02
CA CYS A 216 -7.43 4.38 -22.93
C CYS A 216 -8.88 4.13 -23.39
N LYS A 217 -9.29 4.75 -24.52
CA LYS A 217 -10.63 4.54 -25.10
C LYS A 217 -10.89 3.08 -25.47
N ASN A 218 -9.88 2.38 -26.01
CA ASN A 218 -10.01 0.97 -26.35
C ASN A 218 -10.16 0.10 -25.09
N ALA A 219 -9.39 0.37 -24.03
CA ALA A 219 -9.53 -0.35 -22.77
C ALA A 219 -10.90 -0.13 -22.11
N VAL A 220 -11.44 1.10 -22.14
CA VAL A 220 -12.80 1.37 -21.62
C VAL A 220 -13.86 0.52 -22.33
N LYS A 221 -13.72 0.28 -23.63
CA LYS A 221 -14.64 -0.61 -24.39
C LYS A 221 -14.56 -2.07 -23.97
N GLN A 222 -13.42 -2.52 -23.45
CA GLN A 222 -13.23 -3.89 -22.96
C GLN A 222 -13.62 -4.04 -21.48
N LEU A 223 -13.64 -2.93 -20.74
CA LEU A 223 -13.98 -2.88 -19.32
C LEU A 223 -15.49 -2.74 -19.12
N ASP A 224 -16.18 -3.88 -19.22
CA ASP A 224 -17.60 -3.98 -18.90
C ASP A 224 -17.86 -4.29 -17.43
N GLY A 225 -18.90 -3.66 -16.87
CA GLY A 225 -19.43 -3.89 -15.52
C GLY A 225 -19.38 -2.65 -14.62
N ASN A 226 -20.46 -2.41 -13.88
CA ASN A 226 -20.58 -1.27 -12.97
C ASN A 226 -19.59 -1.32 -11.78
N ASN A 227 -19.03 -2.49 -11.50
CA ASN A 227 -18.11 -2.73 -10.37
C ASN A 227 -16.63 -2.53 -10.74
N VAL A 228 -16.33 -2.09 -11.97
CA VAL A 228 -14.95 -1.85 -12.43
C VAL A 228 -14.52 -0.43 -12.06
N LEU A 229 -13.83 -0.31 -10.92
CA LEU A 229 -13.30 0.94 -10.36
C LEU A 229 -12.25 1.63 -11.24
N SER A 230 -11.53 0.90 -12.09
CA SER A 230 -10.53 1.50 -12.98
C SER A 230 -11.13 2.30 -14.13
N ARG A 231 -12.38 2.04 -14.52
CA ARG A 231 -13.06 2.71 -15.63
C ARG A 231 -13.21 4.23 -15.43
N PRO A 232 -13.76 4.75 -14.31
CA PRO A 232 -13.80 6.20 -14.07
C PRO A 232 -12.40 6.81 -14.03
N LEU A 233 -11.40 6.10 -13.47
CA LEU A 233 -10.02 6.58 -13.44
C LEU A 233 -9.42 6.76 -14.84
N ILE A 234 -9.74 5.87 -15.78
CA ILE A 234 -9.31 6.02 -17.18
C ILE A 234 -9.95 7.26 -17.81
N PHE A 235 -11.21 7.58 -17.51
CA PHE A 235 -11.85 8.80 -18.01
C PHE A 235 -11.20 10.06 -17.43
N ASP A 236 -10.94 10.08 -16.12
CA ASP A 236 -10.23 11.16 -15.45
C ASP A 236 -8.85 11.39 -16.12
N LEU A 237 -8.13 10.31 -16.41
CA LEU A 237 -6.84 10.36 -17.11
C LEU A 237 -6.96 10.88 -18.55
N ILE A 238 -7.96 10.43 -19.32
CA ILE A 238 -8.22 10.93 -20.68
C ILE A 238 -8.44 12.44 -20.64
N GLN A 239 -9.25 12.91 -19.68
CA GLN A 239 -9.54 14.34 -19.55
C GLN A 239 -8.28 15.11 -19.19
N HIS A 240 -7.50 14.63 -18.21
CA HIS A 240 -6.22 15.24 -17.84
C HIS A 240 -5.23 15.32 -19.01
N ILE A 241 -5.11 14.26 -19.83
CA ILE A 241 -4.22 14.27 -21.01
C ILE A 241 -4.73 15.25 -22.09
N LYS A 242 -6.04 15.43 -22.25
CA LYS A 242 -6.55 16.44 -23.19
C LYS A 242 -6.23 17.86 -22.73
N ASP A 243 -6.38 18.11 -21.43
CA ASP A 243 -6.23 19.45 -20.86
C ASP A 243 -4.75 19.85 -20.75
N HIS A 244 -3.86 18.89 -20.49
CA HIS A 244 -2.45 19.16 -20.17
C HIS A 244 -1.44 18.43 -21.06
N GLY A 245 -1.87 17.69 -22.08
CA GLY A 245 -1.02 16.76 -22.84
C GLY A 245 0.26 17.37 -23.40
N GLU A 246 0.22 18.66 -23.74
CA GLU A 246 1.37 19.42 -24.23
C GLU A 246 2.32 19.92 -23.13
N THR A 247 2.14 19.55 -21.86
CA THR A 247 3.04 20.00 -20.77
C THR A 247 3.58 18.85 -19.93
N LEU A 248 3.10 17.62 -20.16
CA LEU A 248 3.45 16.43 -19.37
C LEU A 248 4.89 15.95 -19.56
N TYR A 249 5.66 16.55 -20.48
CA TYR A 249 7.03 16.14 -20.81
C TYR A 249 8.13 16.95 -20.08
N ASN A 250 7.79 18.05 -19.41
CA ASN A 250 8.76 18.93 -18.74
C ASN A 250 9.04 18.53 -17.28
N PHE A 251 9.47 17.29 -17.04
CA PHE A 251 9.91 16.87 -15.71
C PHE A 251 11.45 16.88 -15.59
N PRO A 252 12.02 17.56 -14.58
CA PRO A 252 13.46 17.57 -14.39
C PRO A 252 13.98 16.15 -14.12
N LYS A 253 15.05 15.77 -14.82
CA LYS A 253 15.79 14.53 -14.59
C LYS A 253 16.36 14.58 -13.16
N VAL A 254 15.98 13.62 -12.32
CA VAL A 254 16.56 13.49 -10.98
C VAL A 254 17.85 12.66 -11.10
N SER A 255 18.91 13.14 -10.46
CA SER A 255 20.23 12.52 -10.39
C SER A 255 20.19 11.15 -9.69
N GLN A 256 21.11 10.26 -10.11
CA GLN A 256 21.25 8.89 -9.63
C GLN A 256 21.29 8.83 -8.09
N VAL A 257 20.54 7.88 -7.52
CA VAL A 257 20.54 7.64 -6.08
C VAL A 257 21.68 6.67 -5.79
N ASP A 258 22.64 7.12 -4.98
CA ASP A 258 23.72 6.26 -4.48
C ASP A 258 23.15 5.09 -3.67
N TYR A 259 23.49 3.89 -4.12
CA TYR A 259 23.14 2.63 -3.49
C TYR A 259 24.09 2.36 -2.32
N ARG A 260 23.55 2.27 -1.09
CA ARG A 260 24.23 1.62 0.04
C ARG A 260 23.41 0.42 0.51
N PRO A 261 23.95 -0.82 0.43
CA PRO A 261 23.28 -2.01 0.93
C PRO A 261 23.40 -2.09 2.46
N GLY A 262 22.28 -2.38 3.15
CA GLY A 262 22.24 -2.57 4.60
C GLY A 262 20.83 -2.68 5.15
N LEU A 263 20.15 -3.80 4.87
CA LEU A 263 18.78 -4.07 5.33
C LEU A 263 18.69 -4.17 6.86
N PHE A 264 19.72 -4.69 7.52
CA PHE A 264 19.69 -5.01 8.95
C PHE A 264 19.90 -3.79 9.85
N GLN A 265 20.56 -2.74 9.36
CA GLN A 265 20.73 -1.50 10.15
C GLN A 265 19.41 -0.72 10.35
N ILE A 266 18.38 -0.97 9.54
CA ILE A 266 17.05 -0.32 9.70
C ILE A 266 16.25 -0.95 10.86
N PHE A 267 16.51 -2.23 11.18
CA PHE A 267 15.74 -2.98 12.19
C PHE A 267 16.48 -3.17 13.51
N ASP A 268 17.80 -3.01 13.54
CA ASP A 268 18.61 -3.07 14.77
C ASP A 268 18.62 -1.74 15.55
N SER A 269 18.21 -0.63 14.93
CA SER A 269 17.90 0.57 15.70
C SER A 269 16.60 0.35 16.45
N THR A 270 16.64 0.48 17.77
CA THR A 270 15.50 0.63 18.68
C THR A 270 14.71 1.93 18.40
N SER A 271 14.51 2.29 17.13
CA SER A 271 13.75 3.46 16.72
C SER A 271 12.33 3.27 17.22
N SER A 272 12.03 4.03 18.26
CA SER A 272 10.75 4.11 18.91
C SER A 272 9.65 4.27 17.87
N THR A 273 8.51 3.61 18.12
CA THR A 273 7.24 3.77 17.40
C THR A 273 6.78 5.22 17.22
N ASP A 274 7.43 6.18 17.89
CA ASP A 274 7.28 7.61 17.78
C ASP A 274 7.70 8.20 16.43
N GLU A 275 8.59 7.57 15.66
CA GLU A 275 8.95 8.07 14.32
C GLU A 275 7.73 8.12 13.40
N PHE A 276 6.77 7.21 13.56
CA PHE A 276 5.55 7.15 12.74
C PHE A 276 4.53 8.26 13.03
N SER A 277 4.68 9.01 14.12
CA SER A 277 3.75 10.08 14.52
C SER A 277 3.97 11.37 13.70
N ASN A 278 5.19 11.61 13.22
CA ASN A 278 5.60 12.90 12.68
C ASN A 278 5.60 12.99 11.14
N PHE A 279 5.15 11.94 10.44
CA PHE A 279 5.16 11.94 8.97
C PHE A 279 3.91 12.62 8.41
N ARG A 280 4.07 13.87 7.95
CA ARG A 280 3.13 14.51 7.04
C ARG A 280 3.19 13.82 5.68
N ILE A 281 2.05 13.26 5.26
CA ILE A 281 1.83 12.78 3.88
C ILE A 281 1.90 14.02 2.97
N GLN A 282 3.08 14.38 2.50
CA GLN A 282 3.24 15.33 1.41
C GLN A 282 3.04 14.58 0.09
N ASN A 283 1.80 14.16 -0.19
CA ASN A 283 1.45 13.75 -1.55
C ASN A 283 1.37 15.04 -2.38
N THR A 284 2.52 15.48 -2.90
CA THR A 284 2.56 16.45 -3.99
C THR A 284 1.77 15.83 -5.14
N GLY A 285 0.68 16.49 -5.58
CA GLY A 285 -0.30 15.93 -6.50
C GLY A 285 0.32 15.28 -7.74
N ASP A 286 0.43 13.95 -7.70
CA ASP A 286 0.83 13.13 -8.83
C ASP A 286 -0.41 12.80 -9.65
N TRP A 287 -0.40 13.19 -10.91
CA TRP A 287 -1.55 13.07 -11.79
C TRP A 287 -1.86 11.63 -12.20
N LEU A 288 -0.88 10.71 -12.13
CA LEU A 288 -1.10 9.29 -12.44
C LEU A 288 -1.34 8.48 -11.17
N VAL A 289 -0.35 8.45 -10.27
CA VAL A 289 -0.38 7.63 -9.06
C VAL A 289 -1.08 8.42 -7.96
N THR A 290 -2.39 8.56 -8.13
CA THR A 290 -3.32 9.17 -7.19
C THR A 290 -3.72 8.20 -6.07
N ASP A 291 -4.30 8.70 -4.98
CA ASP A 291 -4.82 7.85 -3.90
C ASP A 291 -5.86 6.84 -4.41
N LYS A 292 -6.67 7.20 -5.42
CA LYS A 292 -7.63 6.28 -6.05
C LYS A 292 -6.92 5.17 -6.81
N TYR A 293 -5.86 5.50 -7.56
CA TYR A 293 -5.03 4.51 -8.27
C TYR A 293 -4.40 3.53 -7.26
N GLU A 294 -3.80 4.06 -6.19
CA GLU A 294 -3.16 3.24 -5.15
C GLU A 294 -4.16 2.33 -4.43
N LYS A 295 -5.37 2.81 -4.15
CA LYS A 295 -6.46 1.98 -3.58
C LYS A 295 -6.87 0.85 -4.51
N VAL A 296 -7.03 1.11 -5.81
CA VAL A 296 -7.37 0.06 -6.78
C VAL A 296 -6.22 -0.94 -6.90
N LEU A 297 -4.97 -0.47 -6.94
CA LEU A 297 -3.79 -1.34 -6.93
C LEU A 297 -3.79 -2.23 -5.68
N PHE A 298 -3.95 -1.63 -4.50
CA PHE A 298 -3.96 -2.33 -3.22
C PHE A 298 -5.02 -3.44 -3.18
N ILE A 299 -6.26 -3.13 -3.54
CA ILE A 299 -7.37 -4.09 -3.55
C ILE A 299 -7.11 -5.23 -4.54
N THR A 300 -6.48 -4.94 -5.67
CA THR A 300 -6.28 -5.94 -6.72
C THR A 300 -5.06 -6.82 -6.51
N THR A 301 -4.01 -6.35 -5.82
CA THR A 301 -2.76 -7.10 -5.66
C THR A 301 -2.48 -7.58 -4.24
N PHE A 302 -2.97 -6.90 -3.20
CA PHE A 302 -2.68 -7.27 -1.80
C PHE A 302 -3.83 -8.02 -1.12
N VAL A 303 -5.09 -7.62 -1.35
CA VAL A 303 -6.23 -8.32 -0.74
C VAL A 303 -6.29 -9.82 -1.08
N PRO A 304 -5.98 -10.26 -2.32
CA PRO A 304 -5.90 -11.69 -2.63
C PRO A 304 -4.82 -12.46 -1.85
N LEU A 305 -3.85 -11.77 -1.24
CA LEU A 305 -2.77 -12.37 -0.44
C LEU A 305 -3.17 -12.56 1.04
N ILE A 306 -4.36 -12.10 1.44
CA ILE A 306 -4.87 -12.30 2.80
C ILE A 306 -5.24 -13.77 2.99
N SER A 307 -4.61 -14.43 3.96
CA SER A 307 -4.90 -15.82 4.28
C SER A 307 -6.35 -15.99 4.78
N PRO A 308 -7.07 -17.05 4.38
CA PRO A 308 -8.41 -17.36 4.92
C PRO A 308 -8.44 -17.59 6.45
N ARG A 309 -7.28 -17.86 7.06
CA ARG A 309 -7.13 -18.09 8.51
C ARG A 309 -6.91 -16.80 9.31
N THR A 310 -6.88 -15.66 8.64
CA THR A 310 -6.71 -14.35 9.29
C THR A 310 -7.94 -14.07 10.18
N PRO A 311 -7.75 -13.64 11.44
CA PRO A 311 -8.83 -13.22 12.31
C PRO A 311 -9.71 -12.16 11.65
N TRP A 312 -11.03 -12.32 11.75
CA TRP A 312 -11.99 -11.36 11.22
C TRP A 312 -12.15 -10.24 12.23
N ILE A 313 -11.65 -9.04 11.91
CA ILE A 313 -11.76 -7.87 12.78
C ILE A 313 -13.05 -7.12 12.42
N ASP A 314 -13.75 -6.57 13.43
CA ASP A 314 -14.91 -5.71 13.20
C ASP A 314 -14.52 -4.48 12.35
N THR A 315 -15.15 -4.33 11.19
CA THR A 315 -14.91 -3.22 10.27
C THR A 315 -15.25 -1.87 10.90
N LEU A 316 -16.28 -1.81 11.76
CA LEU A 316 -16.64 -0.58 12.45
C LEU A 316 -15.56 -0.14 13.43
N GLU A 317 -14.86 -1.10 14.04
CA GLU A 317 -13.74 -0.81 14.93
C GLU A 317 -12.53 -0.27 14.16
N LEU A 318 -12.19 -0.88 13.02
CA LEU A 318 -11.13 -0.41 12.14
C LEU A 318 -11.41 1.01 11.61
N GLU A 319 -12.64 1.29 11.18
CA GLU A 319 -13.05 2.63 10.73
C GLU A 319 -12.98 3.65 11.87
N ARG A 320 -13.44 3.30 13.09
CA ARG A 320 -13.33 4.18 14.26
C ARG A 320 -11.87 4.45 14.64
N ALA A 321 -11.01 3.43 14.59
CA ALA A 321 -9.59 3.58 14.87
C ALA A 321 -8.90 4.51 13.85
N GLN A 322 -9.22 4.34 12.57
CA GLN A 322 -8.76 5.23 11.50
C GLN A 322 -9.22 6.67 11.73
N LEU A 323 -10.49 6.89 12.08
CA LEU A 323 -11.04 8.23 12.34
C LEU A 323 -10.40 8.92 13.56
N ARG A 324 -10.17 8.18 14.66
CA ARG A 324 -9.52 8.74 15.87
C ARG A 324 -8.15 9.32 15.55
N LYS A 325 -7.38 8.68 14.66
CA LYS A 325 -6.08 9.18 14.21
C LYS A 325 -6.18 10.49 13.43
N TYR A 326 -7.23 10.66 12.62
CA TYR A 326 -7.44 11.93 11.92
C TYR A 326 -7.83 13.05 12.88
N LEU A 327 -8.64 12.74 13.90
CA LEU A 327 -9.04 13.71 14.93
C LEU A 327 -7.86 14.16 15.79
N SER A 328 -7.02 13.24 16.26
CA SER A 328 -5.84 13.59 17.06
C SER A 328 -4.85 14.46 16.29
N VAL A 329 -4.68 14.20 14.99
CA VAL A 329 -3.84 15.05 14.11
C VAL A 329 -4.47 16.42 13.89
N SER A 330 -5.80 16.54 13.82
CA SER A 330 -6.48 17.83 13.68
C SER A 330 -6.35 18.70 14.94
N GLU A 331 -6.48 18.11 16.13
CA GLU A 331 -6.35 18.81 17.41
C GLU A 331 -4.92 19.32 17.65
N GLU A 332 -3.89 18.53 17.33
CA GLU A 332 -2.49 18.98 17.38
C GLU A 332 -2.23 20.14 16.40
N ASN A 333 -2.83 20.11 15.20
CA ASN A 333 -2.70 21.20 14.24
C ASN A 333 -3.43 22.47 14.70
N GLU A 334 -4.61 22.35 15.34
CA GLU A 334 -5.33 23.48 15.93
C GLU A 334 -4.58 24.07 17.12
N GLU A 335 -3.91 23.25 17.95
CA GLU A 335 -3.10 23.74 19.05
C GLU A 335 -1.84 24.48 18.56
N ILE A 336 -1.24 24.03 17.46
CA ILE A 336 -0.11 24.71 16.78
C ILE A 336 -0.57 26.02 16.13
N ILE A 337 -1.75 26.05 15.50
CA ILE A 337 -2.34 27.25 14.90
C ILE A 337 -2.77 28.24 16.01
N GLY A 338 -3.35 27.75 17.11
CA GLY A 338 -3.72 28.56 18.29
C GLY A 338 -2.51 29.13 19.02
N LYS A 339 -1.39 28.39 19.08
CA LYS A 339 -0.10 28.91 19.58
C LYS A 339 0.49 29.94 18.63
N LYS A 340 0.45 29.74 17.30
CA LYS A 340 0.90 30.76 16.33
C LYS A 340 0.02 32.02 16.33
N ALA A 341 -1.30 31.90 16.51
CA ALA A 341 -2.22 33.03 16.63
C ALA A 341 -1.96 33.84 17.92
N LYS A 342 -1.62 33.19 19.03
CA LYS A 342 -1.22 33.87 20.29
C LYS A 342 0.16 34.53 20.19
N THR A 343 1.08 34.01 19.37
CA THR A 343 2.39 34.65 19.13
C THR A 343 2.29 35.85 18.19
N VAL A 344 1.32 35.87 17.27
CA VAL A 344 1.08 37.02 16.37
C VAL A 344 0.22 38.10 17.03
N MET A 345 -0.70 37.75 17.95
CA MET A 345 -1.50 38.74 18.70
C MET A 345 -0.77 39.43 19.87
N LYS A 346 0.49 39.09 20.17
CA LYS A 346 1.31 39.82 21.17
C LYS A 346 2.17 40.95 20.61
N ARG A 347 2.04 41.31 19.31
CA ARG A 347 2.86 42.37 18.68
C ARG A 347 2.12 43.59 18.13
N THR A 348 0.82 43.74 18.38
CA THR A 348 0.07 44.95 18.03
C THR A 348 -0.94 45.29 19.12
N ALA A 349 -0.44 45.83 20.23
CA ALA A 349 -1.25 46.55 21.20
C ALA A 349 -0.60 47.92 21.46
N TYR A 350 -0.75 48.83 20.49
CA TYR A 350 -0.60 50.26 20.70
C TYR A 350 -1.61 51.00 19.82
N ARG A 351 -2.49 51.77 20.49
CA ARG A 351 -3.34 52.87 20.03
C ARG A 351 -4.31 52.62 18.86
N ALA A 352 -5.61 52.68 19.18
CA ALA A 352 -6.47 53.78 18.74
C ALA A 352 -7.81 53.73 19.49
N GLU A 353 -8.11 54.81 20.22
CA GLU A 353 -9.45 55.17 20.69
C GLU A 353 -10.31 55.63 19.50
N GLY A 354 -11.62 55.37 19.53
CA GLY A 354 -12.59 56.16 18.75
C GLY A 354 -13.71 55.43 17.99
N THR A 355 -14.76 54.98 18.71
CA THR A 355 -16.20 55.00 18.27
C THR A 355 -16.66 54.08 17.11
N PRO A 356 -17.99 53.96 16.76
CA PRO A 356 -18.90 52.97 17.37
C PRO A 356 -19.76 52.12 16.39
N LYS A 357 -20.32 51.03 16.94
CA LYS A 357 -21.58 50.30 16.63
C LYS A 357 -22.21 50.37 15.22
N ARG A 358 -22.29 49.20 14.57
CA ARG A 358 -23.49 48.46 14.06
C ARG A 358 -23.05 47.63 12.87
N TRP A 359 -23.45 46.35 12.80
CA TRP A 359 -24.24 45.77 11.71
C TRP A 359 -24.58 44.32 12.08
N VAL A 360 -25.85 44.00 11.81
CA VAL A 360 -26.57 42.76 12.09
C VAL A 360 -26.44 41.82 10.89
N SER A 361 -26.41 40.50 11.11
CA SER A 361 -27.19 39.43 10.42
C SER A 361 -26.42 38.11 10.49
N LYS A 362 -26.95 37.08 11.16
CA LYS A 362 -27.94 36.06 10.72
C LYS A 362 -27.39 35.04 9.71
N SER A 363 -27.19 33.83 10.24
CA SER A 363 -27.58 32.50 9.72
C SER A 363 -27.12 32.05 8.33
N SER A 364 -26.39 30.94 8.29
CA SER A 364 -26.89 29.70 7.66
C SER A 364 -26.09 28.48 8.14
N GLU A 365 -26.78 27.61 8.89
CA GLU A 365 -26.33 26.25 9.18
C GLU A 365 -26.35 25.44 7.89
N TYR A 366 -25.18 24.98 7.44
CA TYR A 366 -25.10 23.94 6.41
C TYR A 366 -25.09 22.57 7.09
N ASN A 367 -26.26 21.93 7.09
CA ASN A 367 -26.41 20.51 7.37
C ASN A 367 -25.69 19.69 6.30
N TYR A 368 -24.52 19.16 6.65
CA TYR A 368 -23.80 18.18 5.83
C TYR A 368 -24.28 16.78 6.22
N THR A 369 -25.15 16.18 5.40
CA THR A 369 -25.48 14.75 5.50
C THR A 369 -24.38 13.91 4.83
N PRO A 370 -23.69 12.99 5.52
CA PRO A 370 -22.74 12.09 4.88
C PRO A 370 -23.49 11.00 4.12
N ASN A 371 -23.27 10.96 2.81
CA ASN A 371 -23.82 9.97 1.90
C ASN A 371 -23.14 8.60 2.07
N ARG A 372 -24.00 7.57 2.15
CA ARG A 372 -23.85 6.19 1.65
C ARG A 372 -22.58 5.40 2.01
N LYS A 373 -22.78 4.54 3.00
CA LYS A 373 -22.07 3.28 3.28
C LYS A 373 -21.77 2.51 1.98
N ILE A 374 -20.49 2.19 1.77
CA ILE A 374 -20.07 1.05 0.94
C ILE A 374 -19.35 0.09 1.88
N SER A 375 -20.12 -0.79 2.50
CA SER A 375 -19.59 -1.95 3.23
C SER A 375 -19.19 -3.01 2.22
N TYR A 376 -17.89 -3.28 2.08
CA TYR A 376 -17.42 -4.38 1.23
C TYR A 376 -17.47 -5.70 2.01
N ILE A 377 -18.31 -6.60 1.52
CA ILE A 377 -18.31 -8.01 1.87
C ILE A 377 -17.11 -8.64 1.14
N ILE A 378 -16.10 -9.06 1.88
CA ILE A 378 -15.08 -10.00 1.40
C ILE A 378 -15.76 -11.38 1.33
N PRO A 379 -15.73 -12.10 0.19
CA PRO A 379 -16.33 -13.43 0.08
C PRO A 379 -15.71 -14.46 1.05
#